data_AF-A0A2N1NA29-F1
#
_entry.id   AF-A0A2N1NA29-F1
#
_cell.length_a   1.000
_cell.length_b   1.000
_cell.length_c   1.000
_cell.angle_alpha   90.00
_cell.angle_beta   90.00
_cell.angle_gamma   90.00
#
_symmetry.space_group_name_H-M   'P 1'
#
loop_
_entity.id
_entity.type
_entity.pdbx_description
1 polymer ?
#
loop_
_entity_poly.entity_id
_entity_poly.type
_entity_poly.pdbx_seq_one_letter_code
_entity_poly.pdbx_strand_id
1 'polypeptide(L)'
;MGVGIYRSVKDILYYIIPYLKEKKVLKSSDPTIHLRVSGDRRNVGRKIKHVMITFMILNHIERHHHADYHYTTVLYPGTENYHTLEFILNPFLNELESLKNNGLEVAGILWNFELYFSSDWKFLAICLGLNGPTSNYFCPWCSCSKNQHNNLSKDWRIEKNMEQIVTNYKDVNGHIHPPFFKMIAIDYIIFDELHVFLRITD
;
A
#
# COMPACT_ATOMS: atom_id res chain seq x y z
N MET A 1 -19.13 9.35 -13.08
CA MET A 1 -17.81 8.77 -12.79
C MET A 1 -17.40 7.93 -13.99
N GLY A 2 -16.20 8.11 -14.52
CA GLY A 2 -15.68 7.19 -15.54
C GLY A 2 -15.49 5.81 -14.90
N VAL A 3 -15.90 4.75 -15.59
CA VAL A 3 -15.76 3.37 -15.12
C VAL A 3 -14.27 3.09 -14.96
N GLY A 4 -13.81 2.90 -13.72
CA GLY A 4 -12.46 2.43 -13.44
C GLY A 4 -12.30 0.98 -13.93
N ILE A 5 -11.07 0.61 -14.30
CA ILE A 5 -10.70 -0.75 -14.62
C ILE A 5 -10.21 -1.42 -13.34
N TYR A 6 -10.74 -2.61 -13.08
CA TYR A 6 -10.31 -3.49 -12.01
C TYR A 6 -9.84 -4.82 -12.61
N ARG A 7 -8.71 -5.31 -12.13
CA ARG A 7 -8.18 -6.65 -12.38
C ARG A 7 -7.97 -7.33 -11.04
N SER A 8 -8.57 -8.50 -10.88
CA SER A 8 -8.44 -9.31 -9.66
C SER A 8 -6.96 -9.61 -9.37
N VAL A 9 -6.58 -9.45 -8.10
CA VAL A 9 -5.25 -9.81 -7.61
C VAL A 9 -5.10 -11.32 -7.67
N LYS A 10 -6.15 -12.06 -7.30
CA LYS A 10 -6.17 -13.53 -7.35
C LYS A 10 -5.94 -14.05 -8.77
N ASP A 11 -6.63 -13.48 -9.77
CA ASP A 11 -6.46 -13.91 -11.17
C ASP A 11 -5.01 -13.69 -11.66
N ILE A 12 -4.41 -12.56 -11.31
CA ILE A 12 -3.01 -12.29 -11.65
C ILE A 12 -2.09 -13.29 -10.92
N LEU A 13 -2.32 -13.52 -9.63
CA LEU A 13 -1.55 -14.47 -8.82
C LEU A 13 -1.61 -15.90 -9.36
N TYR A 14 -2.80 -16.37 -9.78
CA TYR A 14 -2.97 -17.68 -10.42
C TYR A 14 -2.07 -17.86 -11.65
N TYR A 15 -1.88 -16.78 -12.42
CA TYR A 15 -1.03 -16.81 -13.60
C TYR A 15 0.47 -16.74 -13.25
N ILE A 16 0.86 -15.87 -12.32
CA ILE A 16 2.28 -15.61 -12.05
C ILE A 16 2.95 -16.58 -11.08
N ILE A 17 2.20 -17.16 -10.12
CA ILE A 17 2.77 -18.07 -9.12
C ILE A 17 3.43 -19.31 -9.77
N PRO A 18 2.80 -20.01 -10.73
CA PRO A 18 3.43 -21.14 -11.41
C PRO A 18 4.74 -20.74 -12.12
N TYR A 19 4.75 -19.59 -12.79
CA TYR A 19 5.93 -19.06 -13.48
C TYR A 19 7.07 -18.74 -12.49
N LEU A 20 6.76 -18.07 -11.37
CA LEU A 20 7.76 -17.74 -10.36
C LEU A 20 8.30 -18.98 -9.65
N LYS A 21 7.50 -20.05 -9.52
CA LYS A 21 7.95 -21.35 -9.04
C LYS A 21 8.92 -22.02 -10.00
N GLU A 22 8.64 -21.98 -11.31
CA GLU A 22 9.55 -22.49 -12.34
C GLU A 22 10.91 -21.75 -12.33
N LYS A 23 10.87 -20.43 -12.12
CA LYS A 23 12.06 -19.58 -11.95
C LYS A 23 12.76 -19.75 -10.60
N LYS A 24 12.27 -20.62 -9.72
CA LYS A 24 12.79 -20.86 -8.35
C LYS A 24 12.78 -19.63 -7.45
N VAL A 25 11.99 -18.61 -7.79
CA VAL A 25 11.76 -17.42 -6.97
C VAL A 25 10.85 -17.77 -5.80
N LEU A 26 9.79 -18.53 -6.08
CA LEU A 26 8.90 -19.09 -5.06
C LEU A 26 9.22 -20.58 -4.86
N LYS A 27 9.22 -21.03 -3.60
CA LYS A 27 9.57 -22.40 -3.23
C LYS A 27 8.42 -23.05 -2.48
N SER A 28 8.06 -24.28 -2.82
CA SER A 28 6.99 -25.01 -2.12
C SER A 28 7.30 -25.25 -0.64
N SER A 29 8.58 -25.30 -0.27
CA SER A 29 9.03 -25.49 1.11
C SER A 29 8.84 -24.24 1.99
N ASP A 30 8.64 -23.08 1.37
CA ASP A 30 8.39 -21.80 2.02
C ASP A 30 7.28 -21.07 1.25
N PRO A 31 6.01 -21.45 1.48
CA PRO A 31 4.88 -20.97 0.69
C PRO A 31 4.41 -19.57 1.14
N THR A 32 5.34 -18.68 1.48
CA THR A 32 5.05 -17.30 1.89
C THR A 32 5.35 -16.34 0.75
N ILE A 33 4.34 -15.58 0.34
CA ILE A 33 4.47 -14.50 -0.65
C ILE A 33 4.42 -13.16 0.08
N HIS A 34 5.50 -12.39 -0.06
CA HIS A 34 5.57 -11.01 0.38
C HIS A 34 5.02 -10.12 -0.74
N LEU A 35 3.83 -9.57 -0.57
CA LEU A 35 3.12 -8.78 -1.57
C LEU A 35 3.10 -7.32 -1.14
N ARG A 36 3.70 -6.44 -1.95
CA ARG A 36 3.68 -4.99 -1.72
C ARG A 36 2.67 -4.32 -2.63
N VAL A 37 1.72 -3.60 -2.03
CA VAL A 37 0.78 -2.74 -2.73
C VAL A 37 1.36 -1.34 -2.85
N SER A 38 1.16 -0.71 -4.00
CA SER A 38 1.52 0.68 -4.24
C SER A 38 0.46 1.37 -5.07
N GLY A 39 0.37 2.70 -4.97
CA GLY A 39 -0.49 3.49 -5.81
C GLY A 39 0.03 4.90 -5.96
N ASP A 40 -0.32 5.55 -7.06
CA ASP A 40 0.05 6.91 -7.37
C ASP A 40 -0.98 7.56 -8.29
N ARG A 41 -0.98 8.90 -8.32
CA ARG A 41 -1.67 9.64 -9.37
C ARG A 41 -0.73 9.94 -10.52
N ARG A 42 -1.12 9.48 -11.71
CA ARG A 42 -0.39 9.70 -12.96
C ARG A 42 -1.11 10.68 -13.89
N ASN A 43 -0.37 11.63 -14.45
CA ASN A 43 -0.87 12.53 -15.49
C ASN A 43 -0.65 11.90 -16.87
N VAL A 44 -1.73 11.65 -17.62
CA VAL A 44 -1.65 11.18 -19.01
C VAL A 44 -1.92 12.35 -19.95
N GLY A 45 -0.93 12.67 -20.80
CA GLY A 45 -1.06 13.68 -21.86
C GLY A 45 -1.41 15.10 -21.39
N ARG A 46 -1.08 15.46 -20.13
CA ARG A 46 -1.42 16.75 -19.47
C ARG A 46 -2.93 17.06 -19.35
N LYS A 47 -3.82 16.16 -19.77
CA LYS A 47 -5.28 16.41 -19.82
C LYS A 47 -6.09 15.53 -18.89
N ILE A 48 -5.68 14.28 -18.67
CA ILE A 48 -6.46 13.32 -17.86
C ILE A 48 -5.56 12.79 -16.74
N LYS A 49 -6.01 13.00 -15.51
CA LYS A 49 -5.33 12.49 -14.33
C LYS A 49 -5.95 11.14 -13.99
N HIS A 50 -5.12 10.12 -13.87
CA HIS A 50 -5.51 8.79 -13.48
C HIS A 50 -4.91 8.46 -12.13
N VAL A 51 -5.59 7.61 -11.38
CA VAL A 51 -5.03 6.96 -10.20
C VAL A 51 -4.81 5.51 -10.55
N MET A 52 -3.62 5.01 -10.26
CA MET A 52 -3.20 3.65 -10.55
C MET A 52 -2.82 2.97 -9.24
N ILE A 53 -3.21 1.71 -9.09
CA ILE A 53 -2.74 0.85 -8.01
C ILE A 53 -2.14 -0.39 -8.64
N THR A 54 -0.99 -0.74 -8.10
CA THR A 54 -0.19 -1.87 -8.51
C THR A 54 0.13 -2.72 -7.29
N PHE A 55 0.51 -3.97 -7.55
CA PHE A 55 1.21 -4.74 -6.55
C PHE A 55 2.45 -5.41 -7.17
N MET A 56 3.35 -5.83 -6.31
CA MET A 56 4.52 -6.61 -6.68
C MET A 56 4.81 -7.72 -5.67
N ILE A 57 5.53 -8.74 -6.12
CA ILE A 57 6.02 -9.83 -5.27
C ILE A 57 7.47 -9.53 -4.85
N LEU A 58 7.69 -9.31 -3.57
CA LEU A 58 9.00 -8.96 -3.01
C LEU A 58 9.96 -10.15 -2.93
N ASN A 59 9.47 -11.39 -2.98
CA ASN A 59 10.34 -12.58 -3.06
C ASN A 59 11.30 -12.52 -4.26
N HIS A 60 10.96 -11.77 -5.32
CA HIS A 60 11.81 -11.58 -6.49
C HIS A 60 12.82 -10.45 -6.30
N ILE A 61 13.77 -10.63 -5.37
CA ILE A 61 14.73 -9.59 -4.92
C ILE A 61 15.43 -8.88 -6.10
N GLU A 62 15.94 -9.63 -7.07
CA GLU A 62 16.69 -9.06 -8.21
C GLU A 62 15.84 -8.21 -9.17
N ARG A 63 14.51 -8.22 -9.04
CA ARG A 63 13.60 -7.58 -10.01
C ARG A 63 12.76 -6.46 -9.44
N HIS A 64 13.04 -5.98 -8.24
CA HIS A 64 12.24 -4.92 -7.59
C HIS A 64 12.11 -3.64 -8.42
N HIS A 65 13.14 -3.29 -9.20
CA HIS A 65 13.17 -2.09 -10.04
C HIS A 65 12.66 -2.32 -11.48
N HIS A 66 12.29 -3.55 -11.84
CA HIS A 66 11.81 -3.87 -13.19
C HIS A 66 10.31 -3.65 -13.30
N ALA A 67 9.91 -2.75 -14.20
CA ALA A 67 8.51 -2.38 -14.41
C ALA A 67 7.58 -3.57 -14.73
N ASP A 68 8.10 -4.61 -15.37
CA ASP A 68 7.35 -5.82 -15.73
C ASP A 68 6.82 -6.62 -14.53
N TYR A 69 7.31 -6.33 -13.32
CA TYR A 69 6.92 -6.97 -12.07
C TYR A 69 6.01 -6.10 -11.20
N HIS A 70 5.56 -4.95 -11.73
CA HIS A 70 4.54 -4.10 -11.14
C HIS A 70 3.20 -4.37 -11.82
N TYR A 71 2.37 -5.18 -11.17
CA TYR A 71 1.10 -5.63 -11.74
C TYR A 71 -0.01 -4.63 -11.44
N THR A 72 -0.49 -3.92 -12.45
CA THR A 72 -1.64 -3.01 -12.31
C THR A 72 -2.93 -3.78 -12.02
N THR A 73 -3.59 -3.42 -10.92
CA THR A 73 -4.86 -4.00 -10.46
C THR A 73 -6.02 -3.02 -10.57
N VAL A 74 -5.81 -1.74 -10.23
CA VAL A 74 -6.85 -0.71 -10.33
C VAL A 74 -6.31 0.45 -11.18
N LEU A 75 -7.13 0.93 -12.10
CA LEU A 75 -6.85 2.14 -12.87
C LEU A 75 -8.15 2.92 -13.07
N TYR A 76 -8.22 4.16 -12.62
CA TYR A 76 -9.41 4.99 -12.84
C TYR A 76 -9.09 6.45 -13.14
N PRO A 77 -9.89 7.14 -13.98
CA PRO A 77 -9.75 8.56 -14.19
C PRO A 77 -10.27 9.34 -12.98
N GLY A 78 -9.47 10.24 -12.42
CA GLY A 78 -9.91 11.08 -11.31
C GLY A 78 -8.82 11.74 -10.47
N THR A 79 -9.23 12.06 -9.25
CA THR A 79 -8.38 12.62 -8.19
C THR A 79 -8.26 11.59 -7.06
N GLU A 80 -7.15 11.67 -6.33
CA GLU A 80 -6.99 11.00 -5.04
C GLU A 80 -7.89 11.73 -4.05
N ASN A 81 -9.10 11.19 -3.85
CA ASN A 81 -10.04 11.65 -2.84
C ASN A 81 -10.47 10.43 -2.04
N TYR A 82 -10.52 10.58 -0.71
CA TYR A 82 -10.81 9.49 0.20
C TYR A 82 -12.08 8.71 -0.20
N HIS A 83 -13.23 9.36 -0.33
CA HIS A 83 -14.49 8.67 -0.64
C HIS A 83 -14.52 8.03 -2.03
N THR A 84 -13.81 8.62 -3.00
CA THR A 84 -13.69 8.02 -4.33
C THR A 84 -12.84 6.75 -4.29
N LEU A 85 -11.72 6.79 -3.57
CA LEU A 85 -10.87 5.62 -3.35
C LEU A 85 -11.60 4.54 -2.56
N GLU A 86 -12.28 4.89 -1.48
CA GLU A 86 -13.08 3.97 -0.66
C GLU A 86 -14.04 3.14 -1.52
N PHE A 87 -14.80 3.81 -2.40
CA PHE A 87 -15.73 3.14 -3.30
C PHE A 87 -15.02 2.25 -4.33
N ILE A 88 -13.97 2.78 -4.99
CA ILE A 88 -13.30 2.07 -6.09
C ILE A 88 -12.45 0.89 -5.58
N LEU A 89 -11.86 1.03 -4.39
CA LEU A 89 -10.95 0.03 -3.83
C LEU A 89 -11.65 -1.07 -3.06
N ASN A 90 -12.93 -0.93 -2.74
CA ASN A 90 -13.68 -1.96 -2.02
C ASN A 90 -13.46 -3.40 -2.54
N PRO A 91 -13.63 -3.72 -3.84
CA PRO A 91 -13.37 -5.08 -4.33
C PRO A 91 -11.90 -5.52 -4.14
N PHE A 92 -10.95 -4.62 -4.38
CA PHE A 92 -9.52 -4.87 -4.19
C PHE A 92 -9.16 -5.15 -2.72
N LEU A 93 -9.70 -4.37 -1.78
CA LEU A 93 -9.46 -4.52 -0.35
C LEU A 93 -10.03 -5.84 0.17
N ASN A 94 -11.23 -6.23 -0.28
CA ASN A 94 -11.83 -7.52 0.07
C ASN A 94 -10.99 -8.70 -0.43
N GLU A 95 -10.40 -8.61 -1.63
CA GLU A 95 -9.50 -9.64 -2.13
C GLU A 95 -8.21 -9.72 -1.31
N LEU A 96 -7.59 -8.58 -0.99
CA LEU A 96 -6.39 -8.56 -0.15
C LEU A 96 -6.65 -9.11 1.26
N GLU A 97 -7.79 -8.77 1.87
CA GLU A 97 -8.19 -9.30 3.19
C GLU A 97 -8.39 -10.82 3.12
N SER A 98 -9.04 -11.30 2.05
CA SER A 98 -9.15 -12.74 1.81
C SER A 98 -7.79 -13.42 1.61
N LEU A 99 -6.85 -12.81 0.89
CA LEU A 99 -5.50 -13.35 0.70
C LEU A 99 -4.73 -13.40 2.02
N LYS A 100 -4.83 -12.34 2.84
CA LYS A 100 -4.16 -12.27 4.14
C LYS A 100 -4.66 -13.33 5.11
N ASN A 101 -5.98 -13.54 5.15
CA ASN A 101 -6.62 -14.42 6.15
C ASN A 101 -6.66 -15.88 5.72
N ASN A 102 -6.88 -16.14 4.42
CA ASN A 102 -7.17 -17.49 3.92
C ASN A 102 -6.08 -18.04 3.00
N GLY A 103 -5.11 -17.22 2.58
CA GLY A 103 -4.15 -17.59 1.56
C GLY A 103 -4.76 -17.74 0.16
N LEU A 104 -3.99 -18.37 -0.74
CA LEU A 104 -4.42 -18.73 -2.09
C LEU A 104 -3.87 -20.11 -2.46
N GLU A 105 -4.75 -21.05 -2.77
CA GLU A 105 -4.34 -22.36 -3.26
C GLU A 105 -4.03 -22.31 -4.76
N VAL A 106 -2.80 -22.65 -5.14
CA VAL A 106 -2.35 -22.73 -6.54
C VAL A 106 -1.52 -23.99 -6.74
N ALA A 107 -1.94 -24.83 -7.70
CA ALA A 107 -1.27 -26.08 -8.03
C ALA A 107 -1.01 -27.00 -6.81
N GLY A 108 -2.00 -27.13 -5.93
CA GLY A 108 -1.97 -27.98 -4.74
C GLY A 108 -1.12 -27.45 -3.58
N ILE A 109 -0.69 -26.18 -3.63
CA ILE A 109 0.05 -25.52 -2.56
C ILE A 109 -0.78 -24.33 -2.07
N LEU A 110 -1.01 -24.27 -0.76
CA LEU A 110 -1.60 -23.12 -0.10
C LEU A 110 -0.52 -22.06 0.14
N TRP A 111 -0.60 -20.94 -0.58
CA TRP A 111 0.29 -19.79 -0.42
C TRP A 111 -0.26 -18.82 0.62
N ASN A 112 0.56 -18.45 1.59
CA ASN A 112 0.26 -17.45 2.61
C ASN A 112 0.80 -16.07 2.18
N PHE A 113 0.18 -15.00 2.68
CA PHE A 113 0.53 -13.65 2.26
C PHE A 113 0.96 -12.77 3.44
N GLU A 114 2.12 -12.16 3.27
CA GLU A 114 2.54 -11.01 4.06
C GLU A 114 2.40 -9.76 3.21
N LEU A 115 1.68 -8.78 3.73
CA LEU A 115 1.27 -7.60 2.96
C LEU A 115 2.05 -6.39 3.41
N TYR A 116 2.50 -5.60 2.44
CA TYR A 116 3.20 -4.34 2.62
C TYR A 116 2.49 -3.26 1.82
N PHE A 117 2.59 -2.02 2.27
CA PHE A 117 2.08 -0.88 1.52
C PHE A 117 3.13 0.20 1.40
N SER A 118 3.36 0.68 0.17
CA SER A 118 4.28 1.79 -0.07
C SER A 118 3.80 2.72 -1.15
N SER A 119 3.93 4.02 -0.92
CA SER A 119 3.49 5.04 -1.87
C SER A 119 4.13 6.39 -1.57
N ASP A 120 3.92 7.37 -2.46
CA ASP A 120 4.20 8.76 -2.17
C ASP A 120 3.40 9.23 -0.95
N TRP A 121 3.91 10.27 -0.26
CA TRP A 121 3.31 10.76 0.98
C TRP A 121 1.82 11.07 0.85
N LYS A 122 1.41 11.68 -0.26
CA LYS A 122 0.06 12.21 -0.40
C LYS A 122 -0.94 11.07 -0.56
N PHE A 123 -0.65 10.12 -1.43
CA PHE A 123 -1.50 8.95 -1.62
C PHE A 123 -1.51 8.08 -0.36
N LEU A 124 -0.34 7.86 0.26
CA LEU A 124 -0.23 7.16 1.54
C LEU A 124 -1.09 7.82 2.63
N ALA A 125 -1.02 9.14 2.79
CA ALA A 125 -1.79 9.86 3.79
C ALA A 125 -3.31 9.67 3.59
N ILE A 126 -3.78 9.72 2.34
CA ILE A 126 -5.20 9.47 2.04
C ILE A 126 -5.58 8.03 2.37
N CYS A 127 -4.76 7.04 2.00
CA CYS A 127 -5.03 5.63 2.27
C CYS A 127 -5.02 5.27 3.76
N LEU A 128 -4.27 6.01 4.59
CA LEU A 128 -4.25 5.86 6.04
C LEU A 128 -5.28 6.74 6.77
N GLY A 129 -6.05 7.53 6.02
CA GLY A 129 -7.04 8.45 6.58
C GLY A 129 -6.39 9.57 7.40
N LEU A 130 -5.18 10.00 7.06
CA LEU A 130 -4.46 11.08 7.73
C LEU A 130 -4.93 12.46 7.27
N ASN A 131 -4.69 13.45 8.12
CA ASN A 131 -4.78 14.85 7.78
C ASN A 131 -3.64 15.29 6.83
N GLY A 132 -3.61 16.58 6.49
CA GLY A 132 -2.63 17.11 5.55
C GLY A 132 -1.20 17.15 6.11
N PRO A 133 -0.17 17.18 5.22
CA PRO A 133 1.24 17.22 5.63
C PRO A 133 1.61 18.42 6.50
N THR A 134 0.83 19.51 6.44
CA THR A 134 1.07 20.75 7.18
C THR A 134 0.41 20.77 8.56
N SER A 135 -0.38 19.75 8.89
CA SER A 135 -1.09 19.64 10.16
C SER A 135 -0.14 19.41 11.34
N ASN A 136 -0.61 19.67 12.56
CA ASN A 136 0.22 19.53 13.75
C ASN A 136 0.68 18.07 13.95
N TYR A 137 -0.19 17.09 13.70
CA TYR A 137 0.13 15.67 13.76
C TYR A 137 0.00 15.07 12.37
N PHE A 138 1.10 15.00 11.63
CA PHE A 138 1.12 14.54 10.24
C PHE A 138 1.63 13.10 10.11
N CYS A 139 2.51 12.66 11.03
CA CYS A 139 3.25 11.41 10.90
C CYS A 139 2.34 10.16 10.93
N PRO A 140 2.51 9.20 10.00
CA PRO A 140 1.75 7.95 10.00
C PRO A 140 2.16 6.98 11.13
N TRP A 141 3.39 7.09 11.66
CA TRP A 141 3.92 6.12 12.62
C TRP A 141 3.91 6.58 14.08
N CYS A 142 4.03 7.88 14.34
CA CYS A 142 4.11 8.40 15.71
C CYS A 142 3.21 9.62 15.92
N SER A 143 2.96 9.96 17.18
CA SER A 143 2.10 11.08 17.58
C SER A 143 2.88 12.38 17.69
N CYS A 144 3.92 12.55 16.88
CA CYS A 144 4.77 13.72 16.95
C CYS A 144 4.03 14.98 16.50
N SER A 145 4.17 16.04 17.28
CA SER A 145 3.71 17.35 16.84
C SER A 145 4.72 17.98 15.88
N LYS A 146 4.26 18.94 15.07
CA LYS A 146 5.10 19.70 14.14
C LYS A 146 6.28 20.37 14.85
N ASN A 147 6.09 20.79 16.10
CA ASN A 147 7.13 21.44 16.91
C ASN A 147 8.21 20.47 17.40
N GLN A 148 7.97 19.16 17.33
CA GLN A 148 8.93 18.15 17.78
C GLN A 148 9.80 17.60 16.64
N HIS A 149 9.49 17.90 15.38
CA HIS A 149 10.08 17.23 14.21
C HIS A 149 11.60 17.35 14.06
N ASN A 150 12.23 18.32 14.73
CA ASN A 150 13.66 18.59 14.71
C ASN A 150 14.36 18.14 16.00
N ASN A 151 13.65 17.48 16.91
CA ASN A 151 14.21 17.00 18.17
C ASN A 151 14.97 15.68 17.96
N LEU A 152 16.26 15.79 17.67
CA LEU A 152 17.15 14.64 17.48
C LEU A 152 17.42 13.85 18.77
N SER A 153 17.10 14.41 19.94
CA SER A 153 17.25 13.72 21.23
C SER A 153 16.06 12.82 21.58
N LYS A 154 14.96 12.89 20.82
CA LYS A 154 13.79 12.04 21.03
C LYS A 154 14.02 10.65 20.42
N ASP A 155 13.57 9.62 21.12
CA ASP A 155 13.43 8.28 20.54
C ASP A 155 12.26 8.25 19.54
N TRP A 156 12.58 8.10 18.26
CA TRP A 156 11.63 8.09 17.14
C TRP A 156 11.21 6.66 16.78
N ARG A 157 10.44 6.04 17.68
CA ARG A 157 9.83 4.73 17.45
C ARG A 157 8.42 4.84 16.86
N ILE A 158 7.95 3.75 16.28
CA ILE A 158 6.55 3.59 15.91
C ILE A 158 5.73 3.55 17.20
N GLU A 159 4.80 4.50 17.35
CA GLU A 159 3.91 4.61 18.52
C GLU A 159 2.46 4.24 18.15
N LYS A 160 2.09 4.40 16.88
CA LYS A 160 0.73 4.14 16.39
C LYS A 160 0.52 2.66 16.09
N ASN A 161 -0.69 2.18 16.34
CA ASN A 161 -1.10 0.81 16.12
C ASN A 161 -2.31 0.76 15.18
N MET A 162 -2.31 -0.17 14.22
CA MET A 162 -3.36 -0.26 13.20
C MET A 162 -4.73 -0.60 13.82
N GLU A 163 -4.80 -1.52 14.79
CA GLU A 163 -6.05 -1.90 15.45
C GLU A 163 -6.68 -0.70 16.17
N GLN A 164 -5.87 0.07 16.91
CA GLN A 164 -6.32 1.29 17.58
C GLN A 164 -6.87 2.32 16.59
N ILE A 165 -6.19 2.52 15.46
CA ILE A 165 -6.65 3.43 14.41
C ILE A 165 -7.98 2.93 13.83
N VAL A 166 -8.11 1.64 13.53
CA VAL A 166 -9.33 1.07 12.96
C VAL A 166 -10.52 1.21 13.92
N THR A 167 -10.32 1.00 15.22
CA THR A 167 -11.41 1.12 16.21
C THR A 167 -11.76 2.57 16.51
N ASN A 168 -10.77 3.44 16.76
CA ASN A 168 -10.97 4.78 17.32
C ASN A 168 -10.13 5.86 16.61
N TYR A 169 -10.11 5.89 15.27
CA TYR A 169 -9.28 6.85 14.51
C TYR A 169 -9.45 8.31 14.95
N LYS A 170 -10.63 8.72 15.42
CA LYS A 170 -10.91 10.09 15.90
C LYS A 170 -10.08 10.49 17.11
N ASP A 171 -9.68 9.52 17.93
CA ASP A 171 -8.87 9.72 19.12
C ASP A 171 -7.36 9.56 18.82
N VAL A 172 -7.00 9.09 17.62
CA VAL A 172 -5.61 8.94 17.20
C VAL A 172 -5.14 10.22 16.51
N ASN A 173 -4.15 10.88 17.11
CA ASN A 173 -3.54 12.09 16.58
C ASN A 173 -3.18 11.97 15.09
N GLY A 174 -3.77 12.86 14.29
CA GLY A 174 -3.50 12.96 12.87
C GLY A 174 -4.47 12.22 11.96
N HIS A 175 -5.32 11.32 12.48
CA HIS A 175 -6.30 10.60 11.66
C HIS A 175 -7.65 11.31 11.62
N ILE A 176 -8.24 11.36 10.43
CA ILE A 176 -9.55 11.98 10.14
C ILE A 176 -10.51 10.99 9.46
N HIS A 177 -10.00 9.84 9.00
CA HIS A 177 -10.77 8.74 8.45
C HIS A 177 -10.17 7.37 8.85
N PRO A 178 -10.95 6.27 8.73
CA PRO A 178 -10.40 4.92 8.81
C PRO A 178 -9.36 4.65 7.71
N PRO A 179 -8.37 3.78 7.96
CA PRO A 179 -7.40 3.36 6.97
C PRO A 179 -8.00 2.31 6.02
N PHE A 180 -7.69 2.40 4.72
CA PHE A 180 -8.11 1.38 3.75
C PHE A 180 -7.39 0.05 3.96
N PHE A 181 -6.08 0.10 4.19
CA PHE A 181 -5.24 -1.09 4.36
C PHE A 181 -5.19 -1.57 5.82
N LYS A 182 -6.36 -1.69 6.46
CA LYS A 182 -6.51 -2.11 7.87
C LYS A 182 -5.86 -3.46 8.22
N MET A 183 -5.67 -4.33 7.22
CA MET A 183 -5.04 -5.65 7.34
C MET A 183 -3.50 -5.62 7.33
N ILE A 184 -2.90 -4.44 7.12
CA ILE A 184 -1.45 -4.24 7.06
C ILE A 184 -1.02 -3.52 8.34
N ALA A 185 -0.06 -4.08 9.05
CA ALA A 185 0.45 -3.45 10.27
C ALA A 185 1.25 -2.17 9.94
N ILE A 186 1.30 -1.23 10.89
CA ILE A 186 1.88 0.11 10.69
C ILE A 186 3.38 0.05 10.34
N ASP A 187 4.09 -0.95 10.86
CA ASP A 187 5.50 -1.24 10.57
C ASP A 187 5.75 -1.81 9.16
N TYR A 188 4.71 -2.27 8.47
CA TYR A 188 4.76 -2.70 7.06
C TYR A 188 4.26 -1.63 6.08
N ILE A 189 4.07 -0.41 6.57
CA ILE A 189 3.77 0.76 5.75
C ILE A 189 5.06 1.58 5.61
N ILE A 190 5.49 1.81 4.37
CA ILE A 190 6.81 2.38 4.04
C ILE A 190 6.61 3.53 3.04
N PHE A 191 7.43 4.59 3.12
CA PHE A 191 7.44 5.57 2.04
C PHE A 191 8.06 5.01 0.76
N ASP A 192 7.64 5.56 -0.37
CA ASP A 192 8.42 5.42 -1.59
C ASP A 192 9.77 6.14 -1.41
N GLU A 193 10.84 5.35 -1.36
CA GLU A 193 12.22 5.80 -1.19
C GLU A 193 12.65 6.81 -2.26
N LEU A 194 12.19 6.66 -3.51
CA LEU A 194 12.52 7.59 -4.58
C LEU A 194 11.95 8.97 -4.28
N HIS A 195 10.70 9.03 -3.82
CA HIS A 195 10.05 10.28 -3.45
C HIS A 195 10.71 10.92 -2.22
N VAL A 196 11.17 10.12 -1.27
CA VAL A 196 11.93 10.64 -0.11
C VAL A 196 13.26 11.23 -0.57
N PHE A 197 14.01 10.51 -1.41
CA PHE A 197 15.31 10.96 -1.90
C PHE A 197 15.22 12.32 -2.62
N LEU A 198 14.21 12.51 -3.46
CA LEU A 198 13.96 13.77 -4.16
C LEU A 198 13.68 14.95 -3.22
N ARG A 199 13.21 14.70 -1.98
CA ARG A 199 12.89 15.74 -0.99
C ARG A 199 14.03 16.07 -0.04
N ILE A 200 15.09 15.27 0.00
CA ILE A 200 16.29 15.56 0.82
C ILE A 200 17.08 16.73 0.21
N THR A 201 16.99 16.91 -1.11
CA THR A 201 17.75 17.90 -1.88
C THR A 201 16.99 19.21 -2.15
N ASP A 202 15.71 19.28 -1.78
CA ASP A 202 14.87 20.49 -1.89
C ASP A 202 15.18 21.49 -0.76
#